data_AF-A0A238J3N1-F1
#
_entry.id   AF-A0A238J3N1-F1
#
_cell.length_a   1.000
_cell.length_b   1.000
_cell.length_c   1.000
_cell.angle_alpha   90.00
_cell.angle_beta   90.00
_cell.angle_gamma   90.00
#
_symmetry.space_group_name_H-M   'P 1'
#
loop_
_entity.id
_entity.type
_entity.pdbx_description
1 polymer ?
#
loop_
_entity_poly.entity_id
_entity_poly.type
_entity_poly.pdbx_seq_one_letter_code
_entity_poly.pdbx_strand_id
1 'polypeptide(L)'
;MAEIITPVIEDMGFELVRVRLMGGETKTLQIMADKPEGGIEVDDCAKISTAVSATLDVEDPLEDAYTLEVSSPGIDRPLTRLKDFDAWDGYEVKIETTEMIDGRRRFKGVLQGTEDGDVLIEIEVHGEPTTIGLKYEWLSDAKLVLTDDLIRDVLRARKDAGDVDEKQFDEIQTIIDGDEET
;
A
#
# COMPACT_ATOMS: atom_id res chain seq x y z
N MET A 1 -10.66 12.60 -9.92
CA MET A 1 -9.70 11.54 -10.30
C MET A 1 -10.13 10.19 -9.74
N ALA A 2 -10.13 9.98 -8.41
CA ALA A 2 -10.62 8.73 -7.81
C ALA A 2 -12.06 8.39 -8.26
N GLU A 3 -12.96 9.37 -8.31
CA GLU A 3 -14.35 9.18 -8.77
C GLU A 3 -14.51 8.60 -10.19
N ILE A 4 -13.52 8.81 -11.06
CA ILE A 4 -13.50 8.28 -12.43
C ILE A 4 -12.91 6.86 -12.44
N ILE A 5 -11.86 6.63 -11.66
CA ILE A 5 -11.06 5.39 -11.68
C ILE A 5 -11.71 4.28 -10.85
N THR A 6 -12.27 4.61 -9.69
CA THR A 6 -12.83 3.63 -8.74
C THR A 6 -13.87 2.72 -9.40
N PRO A 7 -14.89 3.24 -10.13
CA PRO A 7 -15.91 2.37 -10.73
C PRO A 7 -15.32 1.36 -11.74
N VAL A 8 -14.34 1.79 -12.54
CA VAL A 8 -13.66 0.94 -13.53
C VAL A 8 -12.93 -0.22 -12.84
N ILE A 9 -12.22 0.07 -11.76
CA ILE A 9 -11.47 -0.93 -10.99
C ILE A 9 -12.43 -1.90 -10.28
N GLU A 10 -13.49 -1.39 -9.68
CA GLU A 10 -14.49 -2.19 -8.95
C GLU A 10 -15.30 -3.10 -9.89
N ASP A 11 -15.69 -2.62 -11.08
CA ASP A 11 -16.39 -3.41 -12.10
C ASP A 11 -15.56 -4.61 -12.60
N MET A 12 -14.23 -4.51 -12.49
CA MET A 12 -13.30 -5.57 -12.83
C MET A 12 -13.06 -6.55 -11.67
N GLY A 13 -13.66 -6.33 -10.50
CA GLY A 13 -13.52 -7.16 -9.31
C GLY A 13 -12.27 -6.85 -8.46
N PHE A 14 -11.62 -5.71 -8.69
CA PHE A 14 -10.50 -5.22 -7.89
C PHE A 14 -10.97 -4.11 -6.96
N GLU A 15 -10.07 -3.68 -6.09
CA GLU A 15 -10.30 -2.51 -5.26
C GLU A 15 -9.22 -1.46 -5.50
N LEU A 16 -9.62 -0.19 -5.60
CA LEU A 16 -8.68 0.91 -5.60
C LEU A 16 -8.10 1.06 -4.19
N VAL A 17 -6.78 0.98 -4.08
CA VAL A 17 -6.03 1.25 -2.85
C VAL A 17 -5.55 2.68 -2.85
N ARG A 18 -4.94 3.18 -3.92
CA ARG A 18 -4.44 4.56 -3.95
C ARG A 18 -4.44 5.12 -5.36
N VAL A 19 -4.76 6.40 -5.49
CA VAL A 19 -4.46 7.18 -6.69
C VAL A 19 -3.67 8.43 -6.31
N ARG A 20 -2.56 8.69 -7.00
CA ARG A 20 -1.74 9.89 -6.81
C ARG A 20 -1.25 10.40 -8.15
N LEU A 21 -1.37 11.71 -8.36
CA LEU A 21 -0.69 12.41 -9.44
C LEU A 21 0.61 12.99 -8.87
N MET A 22 1.75 12.49 -9.33
CA MET A 22 3.09 12.92 -8.90
C MET A 22 3.72 13.81 -9.97
N GLY A 23 4.51 14.80 -9.53
CA GLY A 23 5.04 15.87 -10.36
C GLY A 23 6.56 15.83 -10.57
N GLY A 24 6.98 16.37 -11.72
CA GLY A 24 8.34 16.53 -12.25
C GLY A 24 8.25 17.24 -13.61
N GLU A 25 9.23 17.05 -14.50
CA GLU A 25 9.13 17.52 -15.91
C GLU A 25 8.12 16.67 -16.72
N THR A 26 7.87 15.43 -16.29
CA THR A 26 6.80 14.55 -16.79
C THR A 26 5.96 14.09 -15.60
N LYS A 27 4.63 14.20 -15.69
CA LYS A 27 3.73 13.78 -14.61
C LYS A 27 3.57 12.25 -14.61
N THR A 28 3.35 11.67 -13.44
CA THR A 28 2.98 10.25 -13.31
C THR A 28 1.67 10.13 -12.55
N LEU A 29 0.67 9.49 -13.17
CA LEU A 29 -0.56 9.07 -12.50
C LEU A 29 -0.36 7.65 -11.99
N GLN A 30 -0.07 7.53 -10.69
CA GLN A 30 0.10 6.23 -10.03
C GLN A 30 -1.24 5.75 -9.48
N ILE A 31 -1.55 4.50 -9.80
CA ILE A 31 -2.70 3.75 -9.31
C ILE A 31 -2.19 2.49 -8.62
N MET A 32 -2.59 2.30 -7.38
CA MET A 32 -2.42 1.04 -6.66
C MET A 32 -3.78 0.37 -6.53
N ALA A 33 -3.85 -0.87 -6.95
CA ALA A 33 -5.04 -1.70 -6.84
C ALA A 33 -4.70 -3.04 -6.20
N ASP A 34 -5.71 -3.70 -5.65
CA ASP A 34 -5.57 -5.02 -5.04
C ASP A 34 -6.83 -5.84 -5.25
N LYS A 35 -6.78 -7.14 -4.97
CA LYS A 35 -7.99 -7.96 -4.85
C LYS A 35 -8.56 -7.84 -3.43
N PRO A 36 -9.87 -8.08 -3.23
CA PRO A 36 -10.46 -8.11 -1.89
C PRO A 36 -9.76 -9.09 -0.92
N GLU A 37 -9.30 -10.23 -1.44
CA GLU A 37 -8.57 -11.25 -0.66
C GLU A 37 -7.04 -11.04 -0.69
N GLY A 38 -6.57 -9.97 -1.33
CA GLY A 38 -5.15 -9.74 -1.64
C GLY A 38 -4.66 -10.55 -2.84
N GLY A 39 -3.42 -10.28 -3.26
CA GLY A 39 -2.76 -11.03 -4.33
C GLY A 39 -3.19 -10.58 -5.73
N ILE A 40 -2.63 -9.45 -6.18
CA ILE A 40 -2.75 -8.98 -7.55
C ILE A 40 -1.48 -9.34 -8.35
N GLU A 41 -1.67 -9.88 -9.55
CA GLU A 41 -0.57 -10.25 -10.44
C GLU A 41 -0.25 -9.15 -11.46
N VAL A 42 0.86 -9.31 -12.18
CA VAL A 42 1.28 -8.38 -13.23
C VAL A 42 0.24 -8.29 -14.35
N ASP A 43 -0.35 -9.42 -14.75
CA ASP A 43 -1.39 -9.47 -15.78
C ASP A 43 -2.66 -8.73 -15.34
N ASP A 44 -2.99 -8.75 -14.05
CA ASP A 44 -4.12 -8.00 -13.51
C ASP A 44 -3.84 -6.49 -13.56
N CYS A 45 -2.62 -6.07 -13.21
CA CYS A 45 -2.19 -4.67 -13.36
C CYS A 45 -2.27 -4.21 -14.83
N ALA A 46 -1.90 -5.07 -15.79
CA ALA A 46 -1.99 -4.76 -17.22
C ALA A 46 -3.44 -4.59 -17.70
N LYS A 47 -4.37 -5.45 -17.22
CA LYS A 47 -5.80 -5.31 -17.50
C LYS A 47 -6.35 -3.98 -16.96
N ILE A 48 -6.05 -3.66 -15.70
CA ILE A 48 -6.48 -2.40 -15.06
C ILE A 48 -5.92 -1.20 -15.84
N SER A 49 -4.63 -1.22 -16.18
CA SER A 49 -3.98 -0.16 -16.96
C SER A 49 -4.70 0.09 -18.28
N THR A 50 -5.04 -0.97 -19.01
CA THR A 50 -5.74 -0.86 -20.30
C THR A 50 -7.13 -0.25 -20.14
N ALA A 51 -7.92 -0.73 -19.17
CA ALA A 51 -9.30 -0.27 -18.94
C ALA A 51 -9.35 1.18 -18.43
N VAL A 52 -8.46 1.52 -17.49
CA VAL A 52 -8.36 2.88 -16.94
C VAL A 52 -7.87 3.85 -17.99
N SER A 53 -6.86 3.49 -18.80
CA SER A 53 -6.37 4.34 -19.90
C SER A 53 -7.51 4.70 -20.86
N ALA A 54 -8.29 3.71 -21.32
CA ALA A 54 -9.41 3.94 -22.21
C ALA A 54 -10.49 4.86 -21.60
N THR A 55 -10.72 4.77 -20.29
CA THR A 55 -11.66 5.66 -19.58
C THR A 55 -11.12 7.08 -19.46
N LEU A 56 -9.83 7.22 -19.12
CA LEU A 56 -9.18 8.53 -19.00
C LEU A 56 -9.07 9.23 -20.36
N ASP A 57 -8.94 8.50 -21.46
CA ASP A 57 -8.95 9.06 -22.82
C ASP A 57 -10.34 9.66 -23.20
N VAL A 58 -11.42 9.13 -22.62
CA VAL A 58 -12.79 9.60 -22.87
C VAL A 58 -13.16 10.77 -21.97
N GLU A 59 -12.87 10.66 -20.67
CA GLU A 59 -13.19 11.70 -19.68
C GLU A 59 -12.20 12.87 -19.71
N ASP A 60 -10.99 12.65 -20.24
CA ASP A 60 -9.87 13.59 -20.38
C ASP A 60 -9.69 14.59 -19.21
N PRO A 61 -9.50 14.10 -17.97
CA PRO A 61 -9.51 14.96 -16.79
C PRO A 61 -8.18 15.71 -16.54
N LEU A 62 -7.14 15.49 -17.36
CA LEU A 62 -5.81 16.04 -17.17
C LEU A 62 -5.33 16.75 -18.45
N GLU A 63 -5.07 18.05 -18.34
CA GLU A 63 -4.60 18.85 -19.49
C GLU A 63 -3.14 18.53 -19.92
N ASP A 64 -2.32 18.07 -18.97
CA ASP A 64 -0.89 17.82 -19.20
C ASP A 64 -0.62 16.33 -19.46
N ALA A 65 0.35 16.05 -20.34
CA ALA A 65 0.81 14.70 -20.59
C ALA A 65 1.36 14.02 -19.32
N TYR A 66 1.07 12.73 -19.19
CA TYR A 66 1.45 11.93 -18.03
C TYR A 66 1.78 10.49 -18.42
N THR A 67 2.52 9.81 -17.56
CA THR A 67 2.70 8.36 -17.58
C THR A 67 1.70 7.71 -16.64
N LEU A 68 0.94 6.72 -17.11
CA LEU A 68 0.09 5.89 -16.26
C LEU A 68 0.91 4.74 -15.66
N GLU A 69 0.90 4.62 -14.33
CA GLU A 69 1.55 3.54 -13.59
C GLU A 69 0.50 2.78 -12.78
N VAL A 70 0.37 1.48 -13.01
CA VAL A 70 -0.54 0.60 -12.25
C VAL A 70 0.28 -0.48 -11.55
N SER A 71 0.06 -0.64 -10.26
CA SER A 71 0.81 -1.58 -9.42
C SER A 71 -0.03 -2.15 -8.29
N SER A 72 0.48 -3.24 -7.69
CA SER A 72 0.04 -3.67 -6.35
C SER A 72 0.57 -2.70 -5.27
N PRO A 73 -0.08 -2.56 -4.11
CA PRO A 73 0.48 -1.80 -3.00
C PRO A 73 1.72 -2.42 -2.36
N GLY A 74 1.98 -3.72 -2.58
CA GLY A 74 3.13 -4.41 -2.00
C GLY A 74 3.11 -4.47 -0.47
N ILE A 75 4.30 -4.60 0.14
CA ILE A 75 4.47 -4.71 1.60
C ILE A 75 4.55 -3.34 2.31
N ASP A 76 5.03 -2.29 1.64
CA ASP A 76 4.96 -0.89 2.11
C ASP A 76 3.56 -0.30 1.81
N ARG A 77 2.52 -1.05 2.22
CA ARG A 77 1.13 -0.82 1.82
C ARG A 77 0.63 0.50 2.42
N PRO A 78 0.11 1.43 1.58
CA PRO A 78 -0.63 2.59 2.10
C PRO A 78 -2.00 2.16 2.62
N LEU A 79 -2.39 2.72 3.77
CA LEU A 79 -3.70 2.51 4.39
C LEU A 79 -4.55 3.76 4.10
N THR A 80 -5.50 3.64 3.18
CA THR A 80 -6.21 4.79 2.61
C THR A 80 -7.71 4.72 2.78
N ARG A 81 -8.24 3.58 3.24
CA ARG A 81 -9.66 3.32 3.47
C ARG A 81 -9.83 2.78 4.89
N LEU A 82 -10.95 3.06 5.55
CA LEU A 82 -11.22 2.58 6.91
C LEU A 82 -11.01 1.06 7.06
N LYS A 83 -11.53 0.27 6.12
CA LYS A 83 -11.35 -1.18 6.11
C LYS A 83 -9.90 -1.65 6.03
N ASP A 84 -8.99 -0.85 5.46
CA ASP A 84 -7.57 -1.19 5.45
C ASP A 84 -7.00 -1.16 6.88
N PHE A 85 -7.54 -0.32 7.76
CA PHE A 85 -7.07 -0.28 9.14
C PHE A 85 -7.54 -1.49 9.94
N ASP A 86 -8.75 -1.98 9.67
CA ASP A 86 -9.24 -3.20 10.32
C ASP A 86 -8.53 -4.45 9.77
N ALA A 87 -8.26 -4.49 8.45
CA ALA A 87 -7.62 -5.63 7.81
C ALA A 87 -6.15 -5.85 8.24
N TRP A 88 -5.49 -4.80 8.71
CA TRP A 88 -4.08 -4.84 9.12
C TRP A 88 -3.87 -4.57 10.61
N ASP A 89 -4.92 -4.82 11.41
CA ASP A 89 -4.85 -4.78 12.86
C ASP A 89 -3.68 -5.63 13.41
N GLY A 90 -3.01 -5.12 14.44
CA GLY A 90 -1.84 -5.77 15.04
C GLY A 90 -0.50 -5.51 14.34
N TYR A 91 -0.48 -4.88 13.16
CA TYR A 91 0.77 -4.49 12.50
C TYR A 91 1.23 -3.08 12.87
N GLU A 92 2.54 -2.84 12.82
CA GLU A 92 3.09 -1.51 13.05
C GLU A 92 2.79 -0.59 11.86
N VAL A 93 2.28 0.60 12.16
CA VAL A 93 1.93 1.63 11.18
C VAL A 93 2.64 2.93 11.46
N LYS A 94 2.82 3.73 10.41
CA LYS A 94 3.17 5.14 10.51
C LYS A 94 2.03 5.96 9.95
N ILE A 95 1.53 6.91 10.76
CA ILE A 95 0.43 7.80 10.43
C ILE A 95 0.91 9.25 10.50
N GLU A 96 0.59 10.05 9.48
CA GLU A 96 0.79 11.50 9.46
C GLU A 96 -0.55 12.23 9.42
N THR A 97 -0.73 13.23 10.28
CA THR A 97 -1.96 14.03 10.36
C THR A 97 -1.80 15.42 9.75
N THR A 98 -2.89 15.95 9.21
CA THR A 98 -2.98 17.36 8.78
C THR A 98 -2.89 18.30 9.99
N GLU A 99 -3.61 17.96 11.06
CA GLU A 99 -3.67 18.72 12.31
C GLU A 99 -2.55 18.34 13.28
N MET A 100 -2.14 19.31 14.11
CA MET A 100 -1.22 19.07 15.23
C MET A 100 -1.99 18.53 16.43
N ILE A 101 -1.57 17.37 16.93
CA ILE A 101 -2.18 16.68 18.06
C ILE A 101 -1.07 16.46 19.09
N ASP A 102 -1.25 17.01 20.29
CA ASP A 102 -0.28 16.96 21.38
C ASP A 102 1.16 17.32 20.97
N GLY A 103 1.28 18.37 20.14
CA GLY A 103 2.57 18.90 19.69
C GLY A 103 3.26 18.10 18.57
N ARG A 104 2.62 17.07 18.02
CA ARG A 104 3.16 16.26 16.90
C ARG A 104 2.13 16.04 15.80
N ARG A 105 2.62 15.61 14.64
CA ARG A 105 1.82 15.25 13.45
C ARG A 105 2.13 13.87 12.91
N ARG A 106 3.05 13.16 13.56
CA ARG A 106 3.56 11.86 13.13
C ARG A 106 3.44 10.89 14.28
N PHE A 107 2.79 9.77 14.00
CA PHE A 107 2.52 8.70 14.93
C PHE A 107 3.12 7.42 14.35
N LYS A 108 3.74 6.63 15.22
CA LYS A 108 4.26 5.31 14.89
C LYS A 108 3.91 4.40 16.06
N GLY A 109 3.31 3.25 15.77
CA GLY A 109 2.77 2.37 16.79
C GLY A 109 2.03 1.19 16.16
N VAL A 110 1.47 0.34 17.01
CA VAL A 110 0.74 -0.85 16.58
C VAL A 110 -0.71 -0.47 16.30
N LEU A 111 -1.21 -0.85 15.13
CA LEU A 111 -2.60 -0.62 14.76
C LEU A 111 -3.52 -1.47 15.66
N GLN A 112 -4.64 -0.90 16.06
CA GLN A 112 -5.66 -1.53 16.93
C GLN A 112 -7.06 -1.50 16.27
N GLY A 113 -7.10 -1.48 14.93
CA GLY A 113 -8.32 -1.38 14.13
C GLY A 113 -8.97 0.01 14.15
N THR A 114 -10.28 0.04 13.94
CA THR A 114 -11.10 1.26 13.97
C THR A 114 -12.26 1.17 14.97
N GLU A 115 -12.63 2.29 15.58
CA GLU A 115 -13.79 2.41 16.45
C GLU A 115 -14.48 3.76 16.21
N ASP A 116 -15.80 3.77 15.98
CA ASP A 116 -16.60 4.98 15.76
C ASP A 116 -16.05 5.97 14.69
N GLY A 117 -15.31 5.45 13.69
CA GLY A 117 -14.68 6.24 12.63
C GLY A 117 -13.29 6.80 12.97
N ASP A 118 -12.79 6.51 14.17
CA ASP A 118 -11.42 6.77 14.58
C ASP A 118 -10.53 5.56 14.28
N VAL A 119 -9.29 5.85 13.88
CA VAL A 119 -8.21 4.87 13.75
C VAL A 119 -7.51 4.75 15.09
N LEU A 120 -7.49 3.55 15.65
CA LEU A 120 -6.86 3.28 16.93
C LEU A 120 -5.40 2.85 16.75
N ILE A 121 -4.49 3.49 17.46
CA ILE A 121 -3.06 3.15 17.44
C ILE A 121 -2.50 3.08 18.86
N GLU A 122 -1.86 1.97 19.20
CA GLU A 122 -1.10 1.81 20.43
C GLU A 122 0.31 2.38 20.25
N ILE A 123 0.66 3.33 21.11
CA ILE A 123 1.94 4.02 21.11
C ILE A 123 2.54 4.04 22.51
N GLU A 124 3.86 4.19 22.61
CA GLU A 124 4.52 4.40 23.89
C GLU A 124 4.45 5.87 24.31
N VAL A 125 3.85 6.14 25.47
CA VAL A 125 3.80 7.45 26.10
C VAL A 125 4.41 7.33 27.49
N HIS A 126 5.53 8.02 27.73
CA HIS A 126 6.26 7.95 29.01
C HIS A 126 6.68 6.53 29.45
N GLY A 127 6.93 5.62 28.50
CA GLY A 127 7.32 4.23 28.79
C GLY A 127 6.14 3.28 29.02
N GLU A 128 4.91 3.75 28.86
CA GLU A 128 3.69 2.94 29.00
C GLU A 128 2.95 2.84 27.66
N PRO A 129 2.46 1.64 27.26
CA PRO A 129 1.63 1.48 26.08
C PRO A 129 0.29 2.18 26.29
N THR A 130 -0.08 3.06 25.37
CA THR A 130 -1.31 3.83 25.40
C THR A 130 -1.96 3.80 24.02
N THR A 131 -3.21 3.35 23.95
CA THR A 131 -4.03 3.45 22.74
C THR A 131 -4.61 4.84 22.61
N ILE A 132 -4.41 5.47 21.45
CA ILE A 132 -5.02 6.74 21.09
C ILE A 132 -5.92 6.57 19.87
N GLY A 133 -7.00 7.36 19.82
CA GLY A 133 -7.86 7.48 18.64
C GLY A 133 -7.47 8.68 17.80
N LEU A 134 -7.27 8.46 16.49
CA LEU A 134 -7.06 9.52 15.51
C LEU A 134 -8.26 9.53 14.56
N LYS A 135 -8.95 10.68 14.45
CA LYS A 135 -10.06 10.80 13.50
C LYS A 135 -9.56 10.52 12.10
N TYR A 136 -10.24 9.64 11.38
CA TYR A 136 -9.87 9.27 10.02
C TYR A 136 -9.71 10.50 9.10
N GLU A 137 -10.55 11.52 9.25
CA GLU A 137 -10.49 12.78 8.49
C GLU A 137 -9.22 13.61 8.73
N TRP A 138 -8.51 13.38 9.83
CA TRP A 138 -7.25 14.07 10.12
C TRP A 138 -6.05 13.42 9.43
N LEU A 139 -6.18 12.19 8.93
CA LEU A 139 -5.08 11.47 8.33
C LEU A 139 -4.74 12.06 6.96
N SER A 140 -3.47 12.44 6.80
CA SER A 140 -2.90 12.89 5.53
C SER A 140 -2.12 11.78 4.82
N ASP A 141 -1.54 10.85 5.59
CA ASP A 141 -0.83 9.69 5.09
C ASP A 141 -0.87 8.60 6.15
N ALA A 142 -1.02 7.34 5.75
CA ALA A 142 -0.87 6.19 6.62
C ALA A 142 -0.33 5.02 5.81
N LYS A 143 0.60 4.27 6.40
CA LYS A 143 1.19 3.08 5.77
C LYS A 143 1.74 2.11 6.79
N LEU A 144 1.84 0.83 6.40
CA LEU A 144 2.53 -0.18 7.17
C LEU A 144 4.01 0.16 7.32
N VAL A 145 4.59 -0.21 8.45
CA VAL A 145 6.03 -0.19 8.65
C VAL A 145 6.57 -1.57 8.29
N LEU A 146 7.61 -1.58 7.46
CA LEU A 146 8.29 -2.80 7.06
C LEU A 146 9.08 -3.39 8.23
N THR A 147 8.42 -4.22 9.03
CA THR A 147 9.01 -4.96 10.15
C THR A 147 9.34 -6.40 9.74
N ASP A 148 10.26 -7.05 10.47
CA ASP A 148 10.62 -8.45 10.20
C ASP A 148 9.42 -9.39 10.34
N ASP A 149 8.53 -9.12 11.30
CA ASP A 149 7.32 -9.92 11.50
C ASP A 149 6.32 -9.72 10.35
N LEU A 150 6.13 -8.48 9.86
CA LEU A 150 5.32 -8.22 8.67
C LEU A 150 5.89 -8.94 7.44
N ILE A 151 7.21 -8.86 7.21
CA ILE A 151 7.86 -9.56 6.10
C ILE A 151 7.59 -11.06 6.20
N ARG A 152 7.78 -11.63 7.39
CA ARG A 152 7.61 -13.07 7.62
C ARG A 152 6.17 -13.51 7.34
N ASP A 153 5.19 -12.76 7.80
CA ASP A 153 3.78 -13.13 7.65
C ASP A 153 3.31 -12.98 6.20
N VAL A 154 3.70 -11.91 5.52
CA VAL A 154 3.37 -11.72 4.09
C VAL A 154 4.01 -12.81 3.22
N LEU A 155 5.26 -13.19 3.49
CA LEU A 155 5.92 -14.29 2.76
C LEU A 155 5.27 -15.65 3.02
N ARG A 156 4.82 -15.90 4.26
CA ARG A 156 4.07 -17.11 4.61
C ARG A 156 2.73 -17.16 3.89
N ALA A 157 1.96 -16.08 3.93
CA ALA A 157 0.67 -15.99 3.27
C ALA A 157 0.78 -16.23 1.76
N ARG A 158 1.80 -15.65 1.09
CA ARG A 158 2.07 -15.89 -0.34
C ARG A 158 2.45 -17.35 -0.63
N LYS A 159 3.23 -17.97 0.24
CA LYS A 159 3.58 -19.39 0.11
C LYS A 159 2.33 -20.27 0.24
N ASP A 160 1.48 -19.99 1.21
CA ASP A 160 0.26 -20.76 1.48
C ASP A 160 -0.79 -20.57 0.37
N ALA A 161 -0.83 -19.39 -0.27
CA ALA A 161 -1.67 -19.11 -1.43
C ALA A 161 -1.22 -19.83 -2.72
N GLY A 162 0.01 -20.37 -2.75
CA GLY A 162 0.57 -21.04 -3.93
C GLY A 162 1.15 -20.09 -4.98
N ASP A 163 1.30 -18.80 -4.65
CA ASP A 163 1.84 -17.76 -5.55
C ASP A 163 3.37 -17.83 -5.74
N VAL A 164 4.03 -18.78 -5.06
CA VAL A 164 5.47 -19.01 -5.17
C VAL A 164 5.69 -20.37 -5.83
N ASP A 165 5.86 -20.37 -7.15
CA ASP A 165 6.36 -21.55 -7.86
C ASP A 165 7.86 -21.67 -7.63
N GLU A 166 8.26 -22.50 -6.65
CA GLU A 166 9.66 -22.80 -6.33
C GLU A 166 10.46 -23.30 -7.56
N LYS A 167 9.78 -23.71 -8.66
CA LYS A 167 10.42 -24.14 -9.91
C LYS A 167 10.74 -23.01 -10.89
N GLN A 168 10.26 -21.79 -10.64
CA GLN A 168 10.53 -20.62 -11.49
C GLN A 168 11.74 -19.80 -11.02
N PHE A 169 12.32 -20.14 -9.87
CA PHE A 169 13.51 -19.49 -9.34
C PHE A 169 14.74 -20.35 -9.66
N ASP A 170 15.73 -19.77 -10.35
CA ASP A 170 17.03 -20.41 -10.51
C ASP A 170 17.73 -20.55 -9.14
N GLU A 171 18.47 -21.65 -8.96
CA GLU A 171 19.32 -21.83 -7.78
C GLU A 171 20.26 -20.64 -7.63
N ILE A 172 20.23 -19.98 -6.46
CA ILE A 172 21.13 -18.87 -6.14
C ILE A 172 22.56 -19.41 -6.13
N GLN A 173 23.31 -19.18 -7.21
CA GLN A 173 24.74 -19.48 -7.26
C GLN A 173 25.48 -18.41 -6.45
N THR A 174 26.00 -18.81 -5.29
CA THR A 174 26.92 -17.96 -4.52
C THR A 174 28.28 -18.01 -5.21
N ILE A 175 28.61 -16.99 -5.99
CA ILE A 175 29.96 -16.81 -6.53
C ILE A 175 30.84 -16.29 -5.39
N ILE A 176 31.62 -17.17 -4.77
CA ILE A 176 32.71 -16.77 -3.87
C ILE A 176 33.93 -16.54 -4.75
N ASP A 177 34.10 -15.31 -5.22
CA ASP A 177 35.36 -14.89 -5.84
C ASP A 177 36.40 -14.64 -4.73
N GLY A 178 37.52 -15.37 -4.77
CA GLY A 178 38.77 -14.94 -4.13
C GLY A 178 39.55 -16.00 -3.34
N ASP A 179 40.02 -17.07 -3.99
CA ASP A 179 41.30 -17.67 -3.59
C ASP A 179 42.40 -16.96 -4.39
N GLU A 180 42.98 -15.89 -3.83
CA GLU A 180 44.29 -15.42 -4.27
C GLU A 180 45.34 -16.43 -3.78
N GLU A 181 45.90 -17.17 -4.73
CA GLU A 181 47.12 -17.98 -4.55
C GLU A 181 48.26 -17.09 -3.98
N THR A 182 48.72 -17.41 -2.77
CA THR A 182 50.03 -16.98 -2.25
C THR A 182 51.13 -17.98 -2.59
#